data_AF-A0A6G1PR72-F1
#
_entry.id   AF-A0A6G1PR72-F1
#
_cell.length_a   1.000
_cell.length_b   1.000
_cell.length_c   1.000
_cell.angle_alpha   90.00
_cell.angle_beta   90.00
_cell.angle_gamma   90.00
#
_symmetry.space_group_name_H-M   'P 1'
#
loop_
_entity.id
_entity.type
_entity.pdbx_description
1 polymer ?
#
loop_
_entity_poly.entity_id
_entity_poly.type
_entity_poly.pdbx_seq_one_letter_code
_entity_poly.pdbx_strand_id
1 'polypeptide(L)' 'MFNVVSGFAPQVGCQLDEVMQSIPRGERVVIGADFNGHVGEGNRGDENVMGRFGLQDRNAEGQLVVDLADGRG' A
#
# COMPACT_ATOMS: atom_id res chain seq x y z
N MET A 1 -4.25 0.60 -21.12
CA MET A 1 -3.58 -0.63 -20.66
C MET A 1 -3.81 -0.79 -19.16
N PHE A 2 -3.75 -2.01 -18.65
CA PHE A 2 -3.97 -2.32 -17.23
C PHE A 2 -2.87 -3.26 -16.74
N ASN A 3 -2.28 -2.95 -15.60
CA ASN A 3 -1.20 -3.71 -14.99
C ASN A 3 -1.67 -4.33 -13.67
N VAL A 4 -1.29 -5.58 -13.44
CA VAL A 4 -1.52 -6.26 -12.16
C VAL A 4 -0.17 -6.62 -11.59
N VAL A 5 0.12 -6.13 -10.39
CA VAL A 5 1.35 -6.39 -9.65
C VAL A 5 1.03 -7.26 -8.45
N SER A 6 1.81 -8.32 -8.26
CA SER A 6 1.76 -9.14 -7.05
C SER A 6 3.08 -9.03 -6.32
N GLY A 7 3.03 -8.89 -4.99
CA GLY A 7 4.22 -8.75 -4.16
C GLY A 7 4.12 -9.59 -2.89
N PHE A 8 5.28 -9.99 -2.38
CA PHE A 8 5.42 -10.57 -1.06
C PHE A 8 6.66 -9.95 -0.42
N ALA A 9 6.48 -9.30 0.73
CA ALA A 9 7.57 -8.69 1.49
C ALA A 9 7.86 -9.58 2.73
N PRO A 10 8.73 -10.61 2.60
CA PRO A 10 8.98 -11.56 3.68
C PRO A 10 9.55 -10.91 4.94
N GLN A 11 10.20 -9.73 4.82
CA GLN A 11 10.74 -8.89 5.89
C GLN A 11 10.77 -7.42 5.38
N VAL A 12 10.81 -6.45 6.31
CA VAL A 12 10.76 -4.98 6.12
C VAL A 12 11.41 -4.47 4.81
N GLY A 13 10.74 -3.56 4.09
CA GLY A 13 11.30 -2.84 2.94
C GLY A 13 10.82 -3.32 1.56
N CYS A 14 9.56 -3.08 1.23
CA CYS A 14 9.08 -3.30 -0.14
C CYS A 14 9.55 -2.19 -1.10
N GLN A 15 10.12 -2.54 -2.26
CA GLN A 15 10.54 -1.60 -3.32
C GLN A 15 9.38 -1.27 -4.27
N LEU A 16 8.24 -0.86 -3.74
CA LEU A 16 7.04 -0.62 -4.56
C LEU A 16 7.22 0.54 -5.54
N ASP A 17 7.98 1.57 -5.15
CA ASP A 17 8.23 2.76 -5.98
C ASP A 17 8.93 2.42 -7.30
N GLU A 18 9.88 1.48 -7.30
CA GLU A 18 10.58 1.06 -8.51
C GLU A 18 9.62 0.41 -9.50
N VAL A 19 8.71 -0.43 -9.01
CA VAL A 19 7.68 -1.05 -9.83
C VAL A 19 6.73 0.01 -10.38
N MET A 20 6.30 0.96 -9.55
CA MET A 20 5.41 2.04 -9.97
C MET A 20 6.05 2.94 -11.04
N GLN A 21 7.34 3.25 -10.91
CA GLN A 21 8.09 4.03 -11.88
C GLN A 21 8.30 3.33 -13.22
N SER A 22 8.29 1.98 -13.23
CA SER A 22 8.40 1.19 -14.46
C SER A 22 7.12 1.22 -15.33
N ILE A 23 5.97 1.55 -14.74
CA ILE A 23 4.68 1.52 -15.43
C ILE A 23 4.48 2.83 -16.21
N PRO A 24 4.15 2.78 -17.51
CA PRO A 24 3.92 3.98 -18.30
C PRO A 24 2.82 4.88 -17.72
N ARG A 25 3.05 6.20 -17.74
CA ARG A 25 2.06 7.18 -17.30
C ARG A 25 0.77 7.05 -18.10
N GLY A 26 -0.37 7.11 -17.41
CA GLY A 26 -1.71 6.97 -18.01
C GLY A 26 -2.23 5.54 -18.06
N GLU A 27 -1.42 4.55 -17.69
CA GLU A 27 -1.88 3.19 -17.45
C GLU A 27 -2.45 3.05 -16.03
N ARG A 28 -3.39 2.12 -15.87
CA ARG A 28 -3.96 1.78 -14.56
C ARG A 28 -3.20 0.60 -13.98
N VAL A 29 -2.98 0.61 -12.68
CA VAL A 29 -2.33 -0.49 -11.95
C VAL A 29 -3.22 -0.93 -10.79
N VAL A 30 -3.26 -2.23 -10.55
CA VAL A 30 -3.78 -2.82 -9.31
C VAL A 30 -2.67 -3.66 -8.67
N ILE A 31 -2.45 -3.45 -7.39
CA ILE A 31 -1.42 -4.13 -6.61
C ILE A 31 -2.12 -5.00 -5.58
N GLY A 32 -1.81 -6.30 -5.59
CA GLY A 32 -2.21 -7.24 -4.56
C GLY A 32 -0.96 -7.83 -3.93
N ALA A 33 -0.63 -7.44 -2.71
CA ALA A 33 0.59 -7.87 -2.07
C ALA A 33 0.42 -8.04 -0.57
N ASP A 34 1.20 -8.96 0.00
CA ASP A 34 1.41 -9.03 1.45
C ASP A 34 2.68 -8.25 1.79
N PHE A 35 2.46 -7.06 2.32
CA PHE A 35 3.52 -6.15 2.74
C PHE A 35 3.96 -6.39 4.19
N ASN A 36 3.29 -7.29 4.92
CA ASN A 36 3.39 -7.38 6.38
C ASN A 36 3.18 -6.00 7.08
N GLY A 37 2.40 -5.14 6.43
CA GLY A 37 2.07 -3.80 6.89
C GLY A 37 0.79 -3.82 7.72
N HIS A 38 0.86 -3.32 8.95
CA HIS A 38 -0.28 -3.17 9.83
C HIS A 38 -0.73 -1.71 9.81
N VAL A 39 -1.99 -1.46 9.50
CA VAL A 39 -2.52 -0.10 9.34
C VAL A 39 -3.27 0.42 10.57
N GLY A 40 -3.44 -0.41 11.60
CA GLY A 40 -4.14 -0.08 12.84
C GLY A 40 -5.56 -0.66 12.93
N GLU A 41 -6.16 -0.59 14.11
CA GLU A 41 -7.50 -1.15 14.38
C GLU A 41 -8.66 -0.38 13.74
N GLY A 42 -8.44 0.88 13.33
CA GLY A 42 -9.49 1.72 12.75
C GLY A 42 -8.94 2.72 11.73
N ASN A 43 -9.86 3.37 11.01
CA ASN A 43 -9.53 4.23 9.88
C ASN A 43 -9.69 5.72 10.09
N ARG A 44 -9.77 6.17 11.34
CA ARG A 44 -9.98 7.58 11.65
C ARG A 44 -8.82 8.43 11.08
N GLY A 45 -9.12 9.31 10.14
CA GLY A 45 -8.15 10.17 9.45
C GLY A 45 -7.63 9.64 8.11
N ASP A 46 -7.92 8.39 7.75
CA ASP A 46 -7.58 7.79 6.44
C ASP A 46 -8.80 7.02 5.87
N GLU A 47 -10.02 7.50 6.11
CA GLU A 47 -11.28 6.82 5.75
C GLU A 47 -11.47 6.64 4.24
N ASN A 48 -10.78 7.43 3.44
CA ASN A 48 -10.75 7.37 1.98
C ASN A 48 -9.82 6.27 1.44
N VAL A 49 -8.91 5.75 2.28
CA VAL A 49 -7.92 4.73 1.91
C VAL A 49 -8.23 3.39 2.60
N MET A 50 -8.58 3.43 3.88
CA MET A 50 -8.71 2.23 4.70
C MET A 50 -10.17 1.84 5.00
N GLY A 51 -10.40 0.53 5.05
CA GLY A 51 -11.63 -0.03 5.61
C GLY A 51 -11.79 0.29 7.10
N ARG A 52 -13.02 0.24 7.60
CA ARG A 52 -13.36 0.70 8.97
C ARG A 52 -12.70 -0.07 10.12
N PHE A 53 -12.29 -1.30 9.87
CA PHE A 53 -11.78 -2.21 10.88
C PHE A 53 -10.45 -2.79 10.43
N GLY A 54 -9.50 -2.84 11.36
CA GLY A 54 -8.24 -3.55 11.21
C GLY A 54 -7.86 -4.26 12.50
N LEU A 55 -6.69 -4.88 12.50
CA LEU A 55 -6.10 -5.55 13.66
C LEU A 55 -4.65 -5.07 13.80
N GLN A 56 -4.11 -5.19 15.01
CA GLN A 56 -2.73 -4.84 15.37
C GLN A 56 -2.43 -3.34 15.30
N ASP A 57 -1.35 -2.94 15.99
CA ASP A 57 -0.87 -1.56 15.98
C ASP A 57 -0.28 -1.18 14.62
N ARG A 58 -0.44 0.09 14.23
CA ARG A 58 0.14 0.60 13.00
C ARG A 58 1.66 0.50 13.03
N ASN A 59 2.26 -0.08 11.99
CA ASN A 59 3.71 -0.14 11.81
C ASN A 59 4.17 0.75 10.64
N ALA A 60 5.48 0.91 10.48
CA ALA A 60 6.06 1.75 9.43
C ALA A 60 5.63 1.32 8.01
N GLU A 61 5.62 0.02 7.74
CA GLU A 61 5.19 -0.54 6.44
C GLU A 61 3.72 -0.25 6.16
N GLY A 62 2.84 -0.37 7.15
CA GLY A 62 1.42 -0.02 7.01
C GLY A 62 1.20 1.47 6.78
N GLN A 63 1.98 2.34 7.44
CA GLN A 63 1.93 3.78 7.18
C GLN A 63 2.35 4.10 5.73
N LEU A 64 3.40 3.46 5.21
CA LEU A 64 3.84 3.64 3.82
C LEU A 64 2.75 3.26 2.82
N VAL A 65 2.02 2.17 3.05
CA VAL A 65 0.89 1.77 2.20
C VAL A 65 -0.23 2.81 2.22
N VAL A 66 -0.54 3.37 3.39
CA VAL A 66 -1.55 4.41 3.55
C VAL A 66 -1.13 5.69 2.83
N ASP A 67 0.11 6.14 3.01
CA ASP A 67 0.61 7.36 2.39
C ASP A 67 0.67 7.26 0.87
N LEU A 68 1.10 6.10 0.34
CA LEU A 68 1.09 5.84 -1.10
C LEU A 68 -0.34 5.92 -1.67
N ALA A 69 -1.30 5.28 -1.00
CA ALA A 69 -2.68 5.24 -1.47
C ALA A 69 -3.44 6.57 -1.28
N ASP A 70 -3.07 7.38 -0.29
CA ASP A 70 -3.59 8.75 -0.13
C ASP A 70 -2.93 9.76 -1.09
N GLY A 71 -1.82 9.38 -1.73
CA GLY A 71 -1.02 10.27 -2.56
C GLY A 71 -0.12 11.24 -1.77
N ARG A 72 0.22 10.86 -0.54
CA ARG A 72 1.22 11.52 0.33
C ARG A 72 2.65 10.95 0.13
N GLY A 73 2.77 9.83 -0.57
CA GLY A 73 4.04 9.15 -0.90
C GLY A 73 4.87 9.85 -1.97
#